data_AF-A0A946YFV0-F1
#
_entry.id   AF-A0A946YFV0-F1
#
_cell.length_a   1.000
_cell.length_b   1.000
_cell.length_c   1.000
_cell.angle_alpha   90.00
_cell.angle_beta   90.00
_cell.angle_gamma   90.00
#
_symmetry.space_group_name_H-M   'P 1'
#
loop_
_entity.id
_entity.type
_entity.pdbx_description
1 polymer ?
#
loop_
_entity_poly.entity_id
_entity_poly.type
_entity_poly.pdbx_seq_one_letter_code
_entity_poly.pdbx_strand_id
1 'polypeptide(L)' 'GYRLHFRPALDATYTDDLDTSVAAINLAVEDMIRECPAQYQWSYRRFRTRPEGDAPLY' A
#
# COMPACT_ATOMS: atom_id res chain seq x y z
N GLY A 1 4.12 6.22 23.96
CA GLY A 1 4.71 4.92 23.60
C GLY A 1 4.13 4.43 22.31
N TYR A 2 4.53 3.25 21.83
CA TYR A 2 4.00 2.65 20.59
C TYR A 2 3.16 1.41 20.92
N ARG A 3 2.14 1.14 20.12
CA ARG A 3 1.38 -0.11 20.12
C ARG A 3 1.52 -0.76 18.76
N LEU A 4 2.08 -1.97 18.72
CA LEU A 4 2.25 -2.72 17.48
C LEU A 4 0.99 -3.53 17.18
N HIS A 5 0.63 -3.58 15.90
CA HIS A 5 -0.50 -4.34 15.38
C HIS A 5 0.02 -5.31 14.32
N PHE A 6 -0.23 -6.61 14.52
CA PHE A 6 0.15 -7.66 13.56
C PHE A 6 -1.11 -8.28 12.98
N ARG A 7 -1.09 -8.58 11.69
CA ARG A 7 -2.20 -9.17 10.95
C ARG A 7 -1.67 -10.27 10.03
N PRO A 8 -2.46 -11.33 9.78
CA PRO A 8 -2.12 -12.27 8.71
C PRO A 8 -2.07 -11.53 7.38
N ALA A 9 -1.13 -11.92 6.51
CA ALA A 9 -1.16 -11.49 5.13
C ALA A 9 -2.37 -12.10 4.40
N LEU A 10 -2.87 -11.41 3.39
CA LEU A 10 -3.89 -11.99 2.50
C LEU A 10 -3.30 -13.20 1.77
N ASP A 11 -4.06 -14.28 1.60
CA ASP A 11 -3.60 -15.49 0.90
C ASP A 11 -3.07 -15.18 -0.49
N ALA A 12 -3.70 -14.22 -1.18
CA ALA A 12 -3.29 -13.71 -2.48
C ALA A 12 -1.86 -13.13 -2.51
N THR A 13 -1.29 -12.76 -1.36
CA THR A 13 0.11 -12.32 -1.25
C THR A 13 1.09 -13.43 -1.64
N TYR A 14 0.70 -14.70 -1.48
CA TYR A 14 1.57 -15.86 -1.66
C TYR A 14 1.44 -16.53 -3.04
N THR A 15 0.74 -15.91 -3.98
CA THR A 15 0.61 -16.43 -5.35
C THR A 15 1.87 -16.21 -6.17
N ASP A 16 2.15 -17.09 -7.13
CA ASP A 16 3.25 -16.90 -8.09
C ASP A 16 2.96 -15.81 -9.14
N ASP A 17 1.68 -15.42 -9.30
CA ASP A 17 1.31 -14.28 -10.13
C ASP A 17 1.69 -12.96 -9.44
N LEU A 18 2.65 -12.25 -10.03
CA LEU A 18 3.24 -11.06 -9.44
C LEU A 18 2.22 -9.93 -9.26
N ASP A 19 1.36 -9.71 -10.25
CA ASP A 19 0.37 -8.64 -10.22
C ASP A 19 -0.66 -8.89 -9.11
N THR A 20 -1.13 -10.13 -8.97
CA THR A 20 -2.02 -10.54 -7.88
C THR A 20 -1.36 -10.37 -6.51
N SER A 21 -0.12 -10.85 -6.35
CA SER A 21 0.62 -10.74 -5.09
C SER A 21 0.84 -9.28 -4.67
N VAL A 22 1.29 -8.44 -5.61
CA VAL A 22 1.54 -7.02 -5.34
C VAL A 22 0.24 -6.25 -5.11
N ALA A 23 -0.84 -6.56 -5.82
CA ALA A 23 -2.15 -5.96 -5.57
C ALA A 23 -2.66 -6.28 -4.16
N ALA A 24 -2.50 -7.52 -3.69
CA ALA A 24 -2.88 -7.93 -2.34
C ALA A 24 -2.11 -7.16 -1.26
N ILE A 25 -0.81 -6.97 -1.44
CA ILE A 25 0.02 -6.17 -0.51
C ILE A 25 -0.46 -4.71 -0.49
N ASN A 26 -0.68 -4.09 -1.66
CA ASN A 26 -1.15 -2.70 -1.71
C ASN A 26 -2.52 -2.54 -1.03
N LEU A 27 -3.45 -3.48 -1.23
CA LEU A 27 -4.75 -3.47 -0.57
C LEU A 27 -4.61 -3.51 0.97
N ALA A 28 -3.76 -4.41 1.48
CA ALA A 28 -3.50 -4.49 2.91
C ALA A 28 -2.90 -3.19 3.48
N VAL A 29 -2.00 -2.54 2.73
CA VAL A 29 -1.44 -1.23 3.11
C VAL A 29 -2.51 -0.15 3.13
N GLU A 30 -3.38 -0.08 2.11
CA GLU A 30 -4.47 0.88 2.08
C GLU A 30 -5.42 0.74 3.28
N ASP A 31 -5.76 -0.50 3.66
CA ASP A 31 -6.59 -0.75 4.84
C ASP A 31 -5.93 -0.29 6.14
N MET A 32 -4.63 -0.51 6.30
CA MET A 32 -3.88 0.01 7.46
C MET A 32 -3.86 1.55 7.49
N ILE A 33 -3.73 2.19 6.33
CA ILE A 33 -3.76 3.66 6.22
C ILE A 33 -5.14 4.20 6.57
N ARG A 34 -6.23 3.56 6.12
CA ARG A 34 -7.61 4.00 6.40
C ARG A 34 -7.92 4.02 7.90
N GLU A 35 -7.35 3.11 8.67
CA GLU A 35 -7.55 3.07 10.12
C GLU A 35 -6.85 4.19 10.88
N CYS A 36 -5.67 4.62 10.43
CA CYS A 36 -4.91 5.67 11.11
C CYS A 36 -4.15 6.55 10.10
N PRO A 37 -4.87 7.34 9.28
CA PRO A 37 -4.25 8.09 8.19
C PRO A 37 -3.21 9.10 8.68
N ALA A 38 -3.39 9.65 9.88
CA ALA A 38 -2.44 10.59 10.49
C ALA A 38 -1.05 9.97 10.78
N GLN A 39 -0.94 8.64 10.83
CA GLN A 39 0.35 7.95 11.07
C GLN A 39 1.08 7.55 9.78
N TYR A 40 0.44 7.69 8.61
CA TYR A 40 1.10 7.39 7.35
C TYR A 40 2.09 8.50 6.93
N GLN A 41 3.21 8.12 6.31
CA GLN A 41 4.24 9.06 5.87
C GLN A 41 3.84 9.76 4.55
N TRP A 42 2.91 10.72 4.62
CA TRP A 42 2.41 11.44 3.43
C TRP A 42 3.45 12.30 2.68
N SER A 43 4.59 12.60 3.31
CA SER A 43 5.70 13.28 2.64
C SER A 43 6.40 12.40 1.60
N TYR A 44 6.24 11.07 1.70
CA TYR A 44 6.71 10.17 0.66
C TYR A 44 5.86 10.35 -0.59
N ARG A 45 6.51 10.74 -1.67
CA ARG A 45 5.85 10.99 -2.94
C ARG A 45 5.50 9.66 -3.65
N ARG A 46 4.60 8.86 -3.10
CA ARG A 46 4.25 7.50 -3.59
C ARG A 46 3.83 7.44 -5.06
N PHE A 47 3.21 8.51 -5.57
CA PHE A 47 2.63 8.60 -6.91
C PHE A 47 3.52 9.33 -7.94
N ARG A 48 4.86 9.15 -7.87
CA ARG A 48 5.79 9.70 -8.91
C ARG A 48 5.54 9.08 -10.24
N THR A 49 5.58 7.76 -10.15
CA THR A 49 5.47 6.87 -11.25
C THR A 49 4.00 6.70 -11.44
N ARG A 50 3.54 7.10 -12.62
CA ARG A 50 2.15 7.02 -13.02
C ARG A 50 2.06 6.20 -14.31
N PRO A 51 0.88 5.65 -14.60
CA PRO A 51 0.62 5.07 -15.92
C PRO A 51 0.95 6.06 -17.04
N GLU A 52 1.26 5.50 -18.21
CA GLU A 52 1.54 6.30 -19.39
C GLU A 52 0.32 7.17 -19.77
N GLY A 53 0.56 8.46 -20.04
CA GLY A 53 -0.48 9.43 -20.37
C GLY A 53 -1.02 10.26 -19.20
N ASP A 54 -0.71 9.90 -17.95
CA ASP A 54 -1.14 10.67 -16.79
C ASP A 54 -0.26 11.91 -16.54
N ALA A 55 -0.89 13.02 -16.14
CA ALA A 55 -0.17 14.22 -15.71
C ALA A 55 0.60 13.98 -14.40
N PRO A 56 1.79 14.60 -14.22
CA PRO A 56 2.53 14.51 -12.97
C PRO A 56 1.73 15.13 -11.82
N LEU A 57 1.79 14.51 -10.63
CA LEU A 57 1.12 15.01 -9.43
C LEU A 57 1.99 15.95 -8.58
N TYR A 58 3.30 15.98 -8.85
CA TYR A 58 4.29 16.72 -8.05
C TYR A 58 5.61 16.93 -8.80
#